data_AF-A0A0G0E710-F1
#
_entry.id   AF-A0A0G0E710-F1
#
_cell.length_a   1.000
_cell.length_b   1.000
_cell.length_c   1.000
_cell.angle_alpha   90.00
_cell.angle_beta   90.00
_cell.angle_gamma   90.00
#
_symmetry.space_group_name_H-M   'P 1'
#
loop_
_entity.id
_entity.type
_entity.pdbx_description
1 polymer ?
#
loop_
_entity_poly.entity_id
_entity_poly.type
_entity_poly.pdbx_seq_one_letter_code
_entity_poly.pdbx_strand_id
1 'polypeptide(L)'
;MNKDKIIGFLKIINLVAVALLGFIFLLGAASTIPALFYNHYFQFAIFGYLLAIVFGLLAFKKNIFLLGCLVGWIIFGWANSIDSKQIKEENQKLCLELRAEPSCKEDECGFNCSNFHGAGFVTGGSICNDKDMSLCQTKVKKDIKTESDTQDVLKVYSGIVDKIIASPSPANENFENQLVAIYNCLDEKFGPGATGELKAIQILKQKNLTAQQLEKYYLYHSSKGRNFTPGHITAGLTGGDKDFSCKYINVK
;
A
#
# COMPACT_ATOMS: atom_id res chain seq x y z
N MET A 1 43.66 -29.98 -9.55
CA MET A 1 42.73 -29.57 -10.63
C MET A 1 43.49 -28.70 -11.62
N ASN A 2 43.37 -28.92 -12.94
CA ASN A 2 44.13 -28.16 -13.94
C ASN A 2 43.77 -26.65 -13.87
N LYS A 3 44.75 -25.76 -13.96
CA LYS A 3 44.61 -24.30 -13.87
C LYS A 3 43.55 -23.78 -14.85
N ASP A 4 43.51 -24.33 -16.06
CA ASP A 4 42.54 -23.94 -17.09
C ASP A 4 41.11 -24.34 -16.73
N LYS A 5 40.94 -25.50 -16.05
CA LYS A 5 39.63 -25.93 -15.53
C LYS A 5 39.14 -25.00 -14.41
N ILE A 6 40.04 -24.55 -13.53
CA ILE A 6 39.72 -23.58 -12.47
C ILE A 6 39.29 -22.25 -13.09
N ILE A 7 40.05 -21.73 -14.05
CA ILE A 7 39.74 -20.45 -14.71
C ILE A 7 38.42 -20.54 -15.48
N GLY A 8 38.18 -21.64 -16.20
CA GLY A 8 36.90 -21.86 -16.88
C GLY A 8 35.71 -21.88 -15.92
N PHE A 9 35.87 -22.57 -14.78
CA PHE A 9 34.84 -22.63 -13.74
C PHE A 9 34.53 -21.25 -13.13
N LEU A 10 35.56 -20.44 -12.84
CA LEU A 10 35.38 -19.08 -12.32
C LEU A 10 34.62 -18.17 -13.29
N LYS A 11 34.85 -18.28 -14.60
CA LYS A 11 34.11 -17.52 -15.62
C LYS A 11 32.62 -17.89 -15.64
N ILE A 12 32.32 -19.18 -15.51
CA ILE A 12 30.93 -19.68 -15.47
C ILE A 12 30.24 -19.17 -14.21
N ILE A 13 30.87 -19.29 -13.04
CA ILE A 13 30.32 -18.74 -11.78
C ILE A 13 30.01 -17.25 -11.93
N ASN A 14 30.96 -16.48 -12.47
CA ASN A 14 30.77 -15.06 -12.64
C ASN A 14 29.59 -14.74 -13.56
N LEU A 15 29.44 -15.47 -14.67
CA LEU A 15 28.32 -15.29 -15.59
C LEU A 15 26.97 -15.58 -14.91
N VAL A 16 26.89 -16.67 -14.13
CA VAL A 16 25.68 -17.03 -13.38
C VAL A 16 25.37 -15.99 -12.32
N ALA A 17 26.36 -15.53 -11.56
CA ALA A 17 26.20 -14.49 -10.55
C ALA A 17 25.71 -13.17 -11.16
N VAL A 18 26.30 -12.75 -12.29
CA VAL A 18 25.85 -11.59 -13.06
C VAL A 18 24.40 -11.77 -13.51
N ALA A 19 24.03 -12.91 -14.11
CA ALA A 19 22.68 -13.13 -14.61
C ALA A 19 21.62 -13.10 -13.49
N LEU A 20 21.88 -13.78 -12.38
CA LEU A 20 20.96 -13.81 -11.22
C LEU A 20 20.81 -12.43 -10.58
N LEU A 21 21.94 -11.76 -10.30
CA LEU A 21 21.90 -10.44 -9.68
C LEU A 21 21.35 -9.37 -10.63
N GLY A 22 21.54 -9.53 -11.94
CA GLY A 22 21.00 -8.61 -12.94
C GLY A 22 19.48 -8.68 -13.01
N PHE A 23 18.91 -9.88 -12.86
CA PHE A 23 17.46 -10.06 -12.75
C PHE A 23 16.90 -9.41 -11.48
N ILE A 24 17.55 -9.62 -10.32
CA ILE A 24 17.17 -8.98 -9.06
C ILE A 24 17.29 -7.45 -9.18
N PHE A 25 18.35 -6.97 -9.81
CA PHE A 25 18.59 -5.54 -10.01
C PHE A 25 17.55 -4.91 -10.94
N LEU A 26 17.14 -5.58 -12.00
CA LEU A 26 16.07 -5.13 -12.91
C LEU A 26 14.72 -5.03 -12.19
N LEU A 27 14.39 -6.01 -11.35
CA LEU A 27 13.17 -5.99 -10.54
C LEU A 27 13.21 -4.87 -9.48
N GLY A 28 14.36 -4.68 -8.84
CA GLY A 28 14.55 -3.62 -7.83
C GLY A 28 14.51 -2.22 -8.43
N ALA A 29 15.26 -1.98 -9.51
CA ALA A 29 15.41 -0.66 -10.12
C ALA A 29 14.09 -0.09 -10.68
N ALA A 30 13.15 -0.94 -11.11
CA ALA A 30 11.83 -0.50 -11.55
C ALA A 30 11.00 0.11 -10.41
N SER A 31 11.30 -0.25 -9.15
CA SER A 31 10.55 0.19 -7.96
C SER A 31 11.23 1.32 -7.17
N THR A 32 12.51 1.61 -7.42
CA THR A 32 13.33 2.50 -6.57
C THR A 32 13.99 3.68 -7.30
N ILE A 33 13.42 4.11 -8.43
CA ILE A 33 13.93 5.22 -9.25
C ILE A 33 14.27 6.50 -8.44
N PRO A 34 13.49 6.89 -7.40
CA PRO A 34 13.84 8.05 -6.58
C PRO A 34 15.10 7.83 -5.71
N ALA A 35 15.33 6.60 -5.23
CA ALA A 35 16.44 6.29 -4.32
C ALA A 35 17.83 6.35 -4.99
N LEU A 36 17.87 6.21 -6.33
CA LEU A 36 19.09 6.34 -7.15
C LEU A 36 19.82 7.67 -6.98
N PHE A 37 19.09 8.75 -6.67
CA PHE A 37 19.64 10.11 -6.62
C PHE A 37 20.07 10.54 -5.22
N TYR A 38 19.60 9.87 -4.16
CA TYR A 38 19.84 10.29 -2.78
C TYR A 38 20.86 9.46 -2.03
N ASN A 39 21.13 8.23 -2.48
CA ASN A 39 22.06 7.33 -1.79
C ASN A 39 23.35 7.11 -2.60
N HIS A 40 24.41 7.81 -2.22
CA HIS A 40 25.73 7.70 -2.86
C HIS A 40 26.30 6.27 -2.82
N TYR A 41 25.94 5.45 -1.82
CA TYR A 41 26.40 4.07 -1.70
C TYR A 41 25.73 3.15 -2.70
N PHE A 42 24.45 3.40 -3.01
CA PHE A 42 23.75 2.70 -4.08
C PHE A 42 24.40 2.94 -5.45
N GLN A 43 24.89 4.16 -5.69
CA GLN A 43 25.63 4.49 -6.91
C GLN A 43 26.95 3.71 -7.01
N PHE A 44 27.67 3.56 -5.89
CA PHE A 44 28.88 2.72 -5.84
C PHE A 44 28.58 1.23 -6.06
N ALA A 45 27.44 0.73 -5.55
CA ALA A 45 27.00 -0.63 -5.81
C ALA A 45 26.75 -0.85 -7.31
N ILE A 46 26.02 0.06 -7.96
CA ILE A 46 25.79 0.02 -9.42
C ILE A 46 27.11 0.02 -10.18
N PHE A 47 28.01 0.93 -9.83
CA PHE A 47 29.30 1.06 -10.50
C PHE A 47 30.14 -0.21 -10.35
N GLY A 48 30.23 -0.77 -9.13
CA GLY A 48 30.92 -2.04 -8.87
C GLY A 48 30.32 -3.21 -9.66
N TYR A 49 29.00 -3.28 -9.74
CA TYR A 49 28.30 -4.31 -10.50
C TYR A 49 28.52 -4.18 -12.01
N LEU A 50 28.46 -2.97 -12.57
CA LEU A 50 28.77 -2.72 -13.99
C LEU A 50 30.21 -3.07 -14.33
N LEU A 51 31.17 -2.75 -13.45
CA LEU A 51 32.56 -3.19 -13.60
C LEU A 51 32.66 -4.72 -13.65
N ALA A 52 31.98 -5.43 -12.74
CA ALA A 52 31.97 -6.89 -12.72
C ALA A 52 31.40 -7.50 -14.01
N ILE A 53 30.35 -6.89 -14.59
CA ILE A 53 29.78 -7.31 -15.88
C ILE A 53 30.78 -7.09 -17.01
N VAL A 54 31.26 -5.85 -17.20
CA VAL A 54 32.11 -5.48 -18.34
C VAL A 54 33.39 -6.29 -18.33
N PHE A 55 34.08 -6.35 -17.19
CA PHE A 55 35.30 -7.13 -17.05
C PHE A 55 35.04 -8.64 -17.07
N GLY A 56 33.89 -9.10 -16.59
CA GLY A 56 33.45 -10.49 -16.69
C GLY A 56 33.27 -10.95 -18.13
N LEU A 57 32.64 -10.13 -18.98
CA LEU A 57 32.50 -10.40 -20.42
C LEU A 57 33.85 -10.37 -21.13
N LEU A 58 34.72 -9.40 -20.81
CA LEU A 58 36.06 -9.31 -21.37
C LEU A 58 36.96 -10.48 -20.93
N ALA A 59 36.72 -11.05 -19.74
CA ALA A 59 37.47 -12.19 -19.21
C ALA A 59 37.31 -13.45 -20.07
N PHE A 60 36.24 -13.59 -20.86
CA PHE A 60 36.12 -14.68 -21.84
C PHE A 60 37.18 -14.59 -22.95
N LYS A 61 37.60 -13.38 -23.32
CA LYS A 61 38.64 -13.15 -24.34
C LYS A 61 40.06 -13.19 -23.77
N LYS A 62 40.30 -12.56 -22.61
CA LYS A 62 41.63 -12.55 -21.96
C LYS A 62 41.50 -12.71 -20.46
N ASN A 63 42.26 -13.64 -19.88
CA ASN A 63 42.21 -13.94 -18.45
C ASN A 63 42.63 -12.77 -17.54
N ILE A 64 43.40 -11.81 -18.05
CA ILE A 64 43.85 -10.64 -17.28
C ILE A 64 42.68 -9.79 -16.74
N PHE A 65 41.53 -9.80 -17.44
CA PHE A 65 40.34 -9.06 -17.04
C PHE A 65 39.61 -9.67 -15.83
N LEU A 66 39.95 -10.90 -15.41
CA LEU A 66 39.40 -11.49 -14.18
C LEU A 66 39.74 -10.65 -12.94
N LEU A 67 40.89 -9.96 -12.94
CA LEU A 67 41.26 -9.07 -11.84
C LEU A 67 40.29 -7.88 -11.74
N GLY A 68 39.93 -7.27 -12.87
CA GLY A 68 38.94 -6.17 -12.90
C GLY A 68 37.56 -6.63 -12.44
N CYS A 69 37.18 -7.88 -12.76
CA CYS A 69 35.95 -8.48 -12.28
C CYS A 69 35.95 -8.64 -10.75
N LEU A 70 37.04 -9.13 -10.16
CA LEU A 70 37.21 -9.24 -8.70
C LEU A 70 37.11 -7.87 -8.02
N VAL A 71 37.74 -6.84 -8.58
CA VAL A 71 37.66 -5.47 -8.06
C VAL A 71 36.21 -4.98 -8.08
N GLY A 72 35.46 -5.23 -9.17
CA GLY A 72 34.04 -4.89 -9.25
C GLY A 72 33.20 -5.53 -8.13
N TRP A 73 33.40 -6.83 -7.88
CA TRP A 73 32.72 -7.55 -6.80
C TRP A 73 33.09 -7.02 -5.40
N ILE A 74 34.35 -6.66 -5.17
CA ILE A 74 34.79 -6.07 -3.90
C ILE A 74 34.09 -4.72 -3.66
N ILE A 75 34.04 -3.86 -4.69
CA ILE A 75 33.33 -2.57 -4.61
C ILE A 75 31.84 -2.78 -4.33
N PHE A 76 31.19 -3.69 -5.06
CA PHE A 76 29.78 -4.02 -4.88
C PHE A 76 29.48 -4.54 -3.47
N GLY A 77 30.29 -5.50 -2.97
CA GLY A 77 30.13 -6.05 -1.63
C GLY A 77 30.37 -5.01 -0.53
N TRP A 78 31.37 -4.15 -0.70
CA TRP A 78 31.65 -3.08 0.24
C TRP A 78 30.53 -2.05 0.29
N ALA A 79 30.01 -1.62 -0.87
CA ALA A 79 28.90 -0.68 -0.96
C ALA A 79 27.64 -1.22 -0.26
N ASN A 80 27.25 -2.47 -0.52
CA ASN A 80 26.09 -3.10 0.14
C ASN A 80 26.30 -3.27 1.66
N SER A 81 27.53 -3.53 2.10
CA SER A 81 27.83 -3.67 3.52
C SER A 81 27.66 -2.34 4.27
N ILE A 82 28.11 -1.24 3.68
CA ILE A 82 27.93 0.10 4.26
C ILE A 82 26.47 0.51 4.24
N ASP A 83 25.78 0.31 3.11
CA ASP A 83 24.37 0.62 2.95
C ASP A 83 23.54 -0.05 4.05
N SER A 84 23.80 -1.33 4.35
CA SER A 84 23.08 -2.06 5.41
C SER A 84 23.32 -1.52 6.82
N LYS A 85 24.48 -0.93 7.09
CA LYS A 85 24.81 -0.33 8.39
C LYS A 85 24.23 1.07 8.52
N GLN A 86 24.39 1.89 7.49
CA GLN A 86 23.87 3.24 7.49
C GLN A 86 22.35 3.27 7.45
N ILE A 87 21.69 2.39 6.69
CA ILE A 87 20.22 2.27 6.74
C ILE A 87 19.75 1.99 8.17
N LYS A 88 20.48 1.16 8.94
CA LYS A 88 20.12 0.92 10.35
C LYS A 88 20.32 2.16 11.21
N GLU A 89 21.42 2.88 11.03
CA GLU A 89 21.72 4.11 11.79
C GLU A 89 20.76 5.25 11.44
N GLU A 90 20.47 5.44 10.15
CA GLU A 90 19.50 6.41 9.64
C GLU A 90 18.08 6.06 10.08
N ASN A 91 17.67 4.79 10.03
CA ASN A 91 16.37 4.35 10.55
C ASN A 91 16.27 4.57 12.06
N GLN A 92 17.34 4.33 12.82
CA GLN A 92 17.35 4.62 14.27
C GLN A 92 17.25 6.12 14.53
N LYS A 93 18.02 6.94 13.82
CA LYS A 93 17.96 8.40 13.95
C LYS A 93 16.58 8.92 13.61
N LEU A 94 16.00 8.42 12.53
CA LEU A 94 14.65 8.76 12.09
C LEU A 94 13.58 8.30 13.10
N CYS A 95 13.72 7.10 13.69
CA CYS A 95 12.84 6.64 14.76
C CYS A 95 12.85 7.64 15.94
N LEU A 96 14.03 8.16 16.31
CA LEU A 96 14.15 9.17 17.35
C LEU A 96 13.54 10.52 16.94
N GLU A 97 13.73 10.94 15.69
CA GLU A 97 13.10 12.15 15.14
C GLU A 97 11.57 12.04 15.14
N LEU A 98 11.02 10.90 14.73
CA LEU A 98 9.58 10.63 14.74
C LEU A 98 8.99 10.54 16.16
N ARG A 99 9.74 10.04 17.15
CA ARG A 99 9.33 10.06 18.57
C ARG A 99 9.31 11.47 19.17
N ALA A 100 10.22 12.32 18.71
CA ALA A 100 10.33 13.69 19.18
C ALA A 100 9.28 14.63 18.54
N GLU A 101 8.74 14.25 17.38
CA GLU A 101 7.78 15.03 16.62
C GLU A 101 6.36 14.97 17.27
N PRO A 102 5.79 16.10 17.74
CA PRO A 102 4.50 16.10 18.43
C PRO A 102 3.31 15.68 17.56
N SER A 103 3.47 15.83 16.23
CA SER A 103 2.47 15.41 15.25
C SER A 103 2.48 13.90 14.96
N CYS A 104 3.48 13.18 15.48
CA CYS A 104 3.65 11.75 15.33
C CYS A 104 3.23 10.99 16.58
N LYS A 105 2.37 9.99 16.41
CA LYS A 105 2.02 9.02 17.45
C LYS A 105 2.58 7.67 17.07
N GLU A 106 3.40 7.12 17.94
CA GLU A 106 3.93 5.78 17.78
C GLU A 106 2.90 4.75 18.25
N ASP A 107 2.59 3.75 17.43
CA ASP A 107 1.71 2.63 17.74
C ASP A 107 2.44 1.28 17.59
N GLU A 108 1.74 0.17 17.79
CA GLU A 108 2.30 -1.18 17.66
C GLU A 108 2.85 -1.48 16.26
N CYS A 109 2.44 -0.71 15.24
CA CYS A 109 2.74 -0.92 13.83
C CYS A 109 3.64 0.12 13.19
N GLY A 110 4.07 1.14 13.94
CA GLY A 110 5.02 2.14 13.50
C GLY A 110 4.65 3.52 14.01
N PHE A 111 4.76 4.53 13.14
CA PHE A 111 4.38 5.90 13.45
C PHE A 111 3.23 6.35 12.55
N ASN A 112 2.25 7.01 13.16
CA ASN A 112 1.22 7.74 12.46
C ASN A 112 1.43 9.23 12.70
N CYS A 113 1.77 9.96 11.63
CA CYS A 113 2.09 11.38 11.71
C CYS A 113 1.10 12.20 10.89
N SER A 114 0.55 13.26 11.47
CA SER A 114 -0.38 14.13 10.75
C SER A 114 0.32 15.11 9.79
N ASN A 115 1.61 15.43 10.02
CA ASN A 115 2.36 16.45 9.26
C ASN A 115 3.84 16.13 9.04
N PHE A 116 4.22 14.87 8.79
CA PHE A 116 5.63 14.54 8.54
C PHE A 116 6.01 14.68 7.05
N HIS A 117 6.99 15.53 6.75
CA HIS A 117 7.57 15.71 5.40
C HIS A 117 8.94 15.02 5.31
N GLY A 118 8.97 13.71 5.56
CA GLY A 118 10.17 12.91 5.35
C GLY A 118 10.31 12.44 3.90
N ALA A 119 11.54 12.39 3.39
CA ALA A 119 11.83 11.92 2.04
C ALA A 119 11.58 10.40 1.91
N GLY A 120 10.64 10.01 1.05
CA GLY A 120 10.61 8.69 0.39
C GLY A 120 10.62 7.46 1.28
N PHE A 121 9.49 7.16 1.93
CA PHE A 121 9.30 5.88 2.61
C PHE A 121 8.80 4.80 1.65
N VAL A 122 9.54 3.71 1.53
CA VAL A 122 9.01 2.42 1.04
C VAL A 122 8.65 1.60 2.27
N THR A 123 7.36 1.45 2.55
CA THR A 123 6.85 0.73 3.71
C THR A 123 7.01 -0.78 3.52
N GLY A 124 7.90 -1.38 4.33
CA GLY A 124 8.04 -2.84 4.41
C GLY A 124 8.63 -3.36 5.73
N GLY A 125 9.05 -2.49 6.65
CA GLY A 125 9.70 -2.86 7.89
C GLY A 125 9.55 -1.80 8.99
N SER A 126 9.68 -2.20 10.25
CA SER A 126 9.65 -1.31 11.40
C SER A 126 10.89 -0.45 11.36
N ILE A 127 10.68 0.87 11.38
CA ILE A 127 11.75 1.87 11.41
C ILE A 127 12.52 1.80 12.74
N CYS A 128 11.87 1.35 13.82
CA CYS A 128 12.50 1.13 15.11
C CYS A 128 12.83 -0.36 15.33
N ASN A 129 14.06 -0.65 15.77
CA ASN A 129 14.54 -2.02 16.00
C ASN A 129 13.94 -2.69 17.25
N ASP A 130 13.15 -1.98 18.05
CA ASP A 130 12.59 -2.41 19.33
C ASP A 130 11.16 -2.96 19.24
N LYS A 131 10.52 -2.93 18.05
CA LYS A 131 9.15 -3.43 17.88
C LYS A 131 9.07 -4.72 17.08
N ASP A 132 8.28 -5.65 17.60
CA ASP A 132 7.91 -6.88 16.92
C ASP A 132 6.80 -6.61 15.89
N MET A 133 7.17 -6.63 14.62
CA MET A 133 6.25 -6.46 13.49
C MET A 133 5.28 -7.62 13.26
N SER A 134 5.46 -8.75 13.94
CA SER A 134 4.61 -9.93 13.76
C SER A 134 3.13 -9.65 14.12
N LEU A 135 2.90 -8.78 15.10
CA LEU A 135 1.57 -8.30 15.49
C LEU A 135 0.87 -7.51 14.37
N CYS A 136 1.64 -6.80 13.55
CA CYS A 136 1.12 -5.95 12.48
C CYS A 136 0.83 -6.71 11.20
N GLN A 137 1.59 -7.77 10.91
CA GLN A 137 1.22 -8.70 9.84
C GLN A 137 -0.12 -9.41 10.15
N THR A 138 -0.44 -9.59 11.43
CA THR A 138 -1.71 -10.14 11.89
C THR A 138 -2.85 -9.11 11.79
N LYS A 139 -2.60 -7.83 12.12
CA LYS A 139 -3.52 -6.71 11.83
C LYS A 139 -3.77 -6.54 10.34
N VAL A 140 -2.74 -6.52 9.48
CA VAL A 140 -2.88 -6.43 8.01
C VAL A 140 -3.71 -7.60 7.45
N LYS A 141 -3.52 -8.84 7.94
CA LYS A 141 -4.39 -9.97 7.55
C LYS A 141 -5.84 -9.81 8.01
N LYS A 142 -6.07 -9.19 9.18
CA LYS A 142 -7.40 -8.85 9.68
C LYS A 142 -8.02 -7.71 8.87
N ASP A 143 -7.26 -6.68 8.53
CA ASP A 143 -7.67 -5.51 7.76
C ASP A 143 -7.94 -5.85 6.29
N ILE A 144 -7.18 -6.75 5.67
CA ILE A 144 -7.46 -7.28 4.31
C ILE A 144 -8.80 -8.03 4.29
N LYS A 145 -9.12 -8.79 5.36
CA LYS A 145 -10.44 -9.44 5.50
C LYS A 145 -11.55 -8.42 5.74
N THR A 146 -11.30 -7.43 6.59
CA THR A 146 -12.23 -6.32 6.87
C THR A 146 -12.48 -5.44 5.64
N GLU A 147 -11.49 -5.24 4.76
CA GLU A 147 -11.60 -4.46 3.53
C GLU A 147 -12.40 -5.19 2.45
N SER A 148 -12.19 -6.50 2.27
CA SER A 148 -13.05 -7.35 1.41
C SER A 148 -14.50 -7.30 1.88
N ASP A 149 -14.74 -7.54 3.18
CA ASP A 149 -16.09 -7.52 3.74
C ASP A 149 -16.71 -6.10 3.72
N THR A 150 -15.90 -5.05 3.65
CA THR A 150 -16.37 -3.66 3.52
C THR A 150 -16.75 -3.35 2.08
N GLN A 151 -15.96 -3.80 1.10
CA GLN A 151 -16.31 -3.65 -0.30
C GLN A 151 -17.65 -4.31 -0.61
N ASP A 152 -17.95 -5.45 0.02
CA ASP A 152 -19.23 -6.13 -0.19
C ASP A 152 -20.42 -5.36 0.42
N VAL A 153 -20.26 -4.78 1.62
CA VAL A 153 -21.27 -3.88 2.23
C VAL A 153 -21.51 -2.64 1.36
N LEU A 154 -20.43 -2.06 0.84
CA LEU A 154 -20.49 -0.90 -0.05
C LEU A 154 -21.10 -1.23 -1.42
N LYS A 155 -20.90 -2.45 -1.95
CA LYS A 155 -21.61 -2.93 -3.15
C LYS A 155 -23.10 -3.05 -2.92
N VAL A 156 -23.54 -3.52 -1.74
CA VAL A 156 -24.97 -3.58 -1.40
C VAL A 156 -25.56 -2.18 -1.32
N TYR A 157 -24.86 -1.23 -0.68
CA TYR A 157 -25.27 0.19 -0.69
C TYR A 157 -25.40 0.73 -2.11
N SER A 158 -24.39 0.51 -2.95
CA SER A 158 -24.39 0.89 -4.37
C SER A 158 -25.61 0.33 -5.12
N GLY A 159 -25.95 -0.94 -4.88
CA GLY A 159 -27.13 -1.58 -5.49
C GLY A 159 -28.46 -1.06 -4.97
N ILE A 160 -28.56 -0.66 -3.70
CA ILE A 160 -29.75 0.03 -3.16
C ILE A 160 -29.95 1.36 -3.87
N VAL A 161 -28.89 2.14 -4.04
CA VAL A 161 -28.93 3.41 -4.78
C VAL A 161 -29.43 3.16 -6.21
N ASP A 162 -28.92 2.14 -6.90
CA ASP A 162 -29.35 1.80 -8.26
C ASP A 162 -30.84 1.45 -8.35
N LYS A 163 -31.37 0.72 -7.36
CA LYS A 163 -32.81 0.40 -7.28
C LYS A 163 -33.66 1.65 -7.03
N ILE A 164 -33.23 2.52 -6.13
CA ILE A 164 -33.92 3.79 -5.84
C ILE A 164 -34.01 4.66 -7.10
N ILE A 165 -32.91 4.85 -7.83
CA ILE A 165 -32.88 5.72 -9.01
C ILE A 165 -33.61 5.09 -10.22
N ALA A 166 -33.62 3.76 -10.33
CA ALA A 166 -34.35 3.06 -11.38
C ALA A 166 -35.87 3.02 -11.10
N SER A 167 -36.29 3.12 -9.83
CA SER A 167 -37.69 3.04 -9.45
C SER A 167 -38.53 4.15 -10.11
N PRO A 168 -39.73 3.82 -10.63
CA PRO A 168 -40.71 4.81 -11.08
C PRO A 168 -41.40 5.50 -9.90
N SER A 169 -41.33 4.94 -8.70
CA SER A 169 -41.93 5.52 -7.48
C SER A 169 -40.99 5.36 -6.27
N PRO A 170 -39.85 6.08 -6.24
CA PRO A 170 -38.83 5.91 -5.22
C PRO A 170 -39.37 6.00 -3.78
N ALA A 171 -40.35 6.88 -3.51
CA ALA A 171 -40.93 7.04 -2.17
C ALA A 171 -41.54 5.74 -1.58
N ASN A 172 -42.00 4.83 -2.43
CA ASN A 172 -42.65 3.57 -2.03
C ASN A 172 -41.64 2.44 -1.78
N GLU A 173 -40.37 2.62 -2.13
CA GLU A 173 -39.34 1.63 -1.85
C GLU A 173 -39.08 1.52 -0.34
N ASN A 174 -38.66 0.33 0.10
CA ASN A 174 -38.40 0.04 1.52
C ASN A 174 -36.99 -0.55 1.71
N PHE A 175 -36.00 0.32 1.78
CA PHE A 175 -34.60 -0.05 2.04
C PHE A 175 -34.11 0.39 3.43
N GLU A 176 -34.97 0.95 4.29
CA GLU A 176 -34.57 1.55 5.57
C GLU A 176 -33.79 0.57 6.46
N ASN A 177 -34.32 -0.64 6.65
CA ASN A 177 -33.66 -1.67 7.46
C ASN A 177 -32.28 -2.07 6.90
N GLN A 178 -32.14 -2.07 5.57
CA GLN A 178 -30.86 -2.38 4.92
C GLN A 178 -29.87 -1.22 5.07
N LEU A 179 -30.34 0.02 4.95
CA LEU A 179 -29.52 1.22 5.15
C LEU A 179 -29.05 1.36 6.62
N VAL A 180 -29.90 0.99 7.58
CA VAL A 180 -29.53 0.89 9.01
C VAL A 180 -28.50 -0.22 9.20
N ALA A 181 -28.70 -1.40 8.63
CA ALA A 181 -27.75 -2.50 8.71
C ALA A 181 -26.38 -2.10 8.12
N ILE A 182 -26.37 -1.41 6.98
CA ILE A 182 -25.15 -0.88 6.35
C ILE A 182 -24.47 0.13 7.26
N TYR A 183 -25.21 1.08 7.82
CA TYR A 183 -24.66 2.07 8.76
C TYR A 183 -24.01 1.37 9.95
N ASN A 184 -24.74 0.51 10.65
CA ASN A 184 -24.24 -0.19 11.84
C ASN A 184 -23.04 -1.08 11.51
N CYS A 185 -23.04 -1.72 10.34
CA CYS A 185 -21.92 -2.55 9.90
C CYS A 185 -20.66 -1.74 9.61
N LEU A 186 -20.81 -0.55 9.02
CA LEU A 186 -19.70 0.36 8.79
C LEU A 186 -19.22 0.99 10.12
N ASP A 187 -20.14 1.33 11.03
CA ASP A 187 -19.85 1.88 12.35
C ASP A 187 -19.07 0.88 13.22
N GLU A 188 -19.50 -0.39 13.26
CA GLU A 188 -18.81 -1.47 13.97
C GLU A 188 -17.38 -1.70 13.43
N LYS A 189 -17.19 -1.52 12.12
CA LYS A 189 -15.89 -1.76 11.45
C LYS A 189 -14.92 -0.58 11.53
N PHE A 190 -15.42 0.66 11.45
CA PHE A 190 -14.60 1.86 11.29
C PHE A 190 -14.67 2.84 12.47
N GLY A 191 -15.44 2.51 13.51
CA GLY A 191 -15.74 3.44 14.59
C GLY A 191 -16.81 4.47 14.20
N PRO A 192 -17.07 5.45 15.07
CA PRO A 192 -18.30 6.24 15.04
C PRO A 192 -18.55 6.97 13.72
N GLY A 193 -19.66 6.61 13.05
CA GLY A 193 -20.49 7.28 12.04
C GLY A 193 -19.81 7.90 10.81
N ALA A 194 -18.87 8.81 11.04
CA ALA A 194 -18.30 9.69 10.03
C ALA A 194 -17.58 8.93 8.91
N THR A 195 -16.88 7.83 9.24
CA THR A 195 -16.12 7.07 8.23
C THR A 195 -17.03 6.28 7.29
N GLY A 196 -18.15 5.75 7.78
CA GLY A 196 -19.13 5.02 6.98
C GLY A 196 -19.89 5.92 6.01
N GLU A 197 -20.31 7.09 6.50
CA GLU A 197 -20.96 8.11 5.67
C GLU A 197 -20.04 8.65 4.57
N LEU A 198 -18.76 8.92 4.88
CA LEU A 198 -17.79 9.37 3.89
C LEU A 198 -17.60 8.36 2.75
N LYS A 199 -17.51 7.06 3.07
CA LYS A 199 -17.41 5.99 2.06
C LYS A 199 -18.69 5.89 1.20
N ALA A 200 -19.86 6.04 1.80
CA ALA A 200 -21.12 6.08 1.06
C ALA A 200 -21.24 7.32 0.15
N ILE A 201 -20.75 8.49 0.59
CA ILE A 201 -20.66 9.71 -0.25
C ILE A 201 -19.71 9.49 -1.43
N GLN A 202 -18.57 8.81 -1.22
CA GLN A 202 -17.63 8.50 -2.30
C GLN A 202 -18.29 7.63 -3.39
N ILE A 203 -19.12 6.66 -3.02
CA ILE A 203 -19.88 5.83 -3.99
C ILE A 203 -20.83 6.69 -4.81
N LEU A 204 -21.59 7.57 -4.16
CA LEU A 204 -22.51 8.47 -4.85
C LEU A 204 -21.77 9.38 -5.85
N LYS A 205 -20.58 9.87 -5.47
CA LYS A 205 -19.70 10.65 -6.36
C LYS A 205 -19.17 9.82 -7.52
N GLN A 206 -18.68 8.61 -7.28
CA GLN A 206 -18.15 7.71 -8.30
C GLN A 206 -19.21 7.27 -9.33
N LYS A 207 -20.48 7.18 -8.91
CA LYS A 207 -21.58 6.85 -9.81
C LYS A 207 -21.90 7.94 -10.84
N ASN A 208 -21.38 9.16 -10.68
CA ASN A 208 -21.65 10.29 -11.59
C ASN A 208 -23.15 10.44 -11.91
N LEU A 209 -23.99 10.42 -10.88
CA LEU A 209 -25.45 10.50 -11.03
C LEU A 209 -25.86 11.79 -11.75
N THR A 210 -26.77 11.67 -12.71
CA THR A 210 -27.43 12.82 -13.35
C THR A 210 -28.31 13.57 -12.34
N ALA A 211 -28.64 14.83 -12.62
CA ALA A 211 -29.53 15.63 -11.77
C ALA A 211 -30.87 14.93 -11.50
N GLN A 212 -31.46 14.27 -12.51
CA GLN A 212 -32.71 13.53 -12.37
C GLN A 212 -32.58 12.29 -11.47
N GLN A 213 -31.46 11.58 -11.54
CA GLN A 213 -31.19 10.43 -10.67
C GLN A 213 -30.98 10.88 -9.22
N LEU A 214 -30.27 12.00 -9.03
CA LEU A 214 -30.05 12.59 -7.71
C LEU A 214 -31.37 13.06 -7.09
N GLU A 215 -32.26 13.66 -7.88
CA GLU A 215 -33.61 14.05 -7.45
C GLU A 215 -34.43 12.84 -6.99
N LYS A 216 -34.41 11.73 -7.74
CA LYS A 216 -35.07 10.48 -7.31
C LYS A 216 -34.51 9.94 -6.00
N TYR A 217 -33.19 9.96 -5.84
CA TYR A 217 -32.53 9.54 -4.61
C TYR A 217 -32.93 10.43 -3.42
N TYR A 218 -32.99 11.75 -3.60
CA TYR A 218 -33.48 12.66 -2.58
C TYR A 218 -34.96 12.47 -2.27
N LEU A 219 -35.81 12.23 -3.27
CA LEU A 219 -37.23 11.96 -3.09
C LEU A 219 -37.46 10.73 -2.22
N TYR A 220 -36.70 9.65 -2.43
CA TYR A 220 -36.71 8.49 -1.53
C TYR A 220 -36.43 8.91 -0.09
N HIS A 221 -35.32 9.59 0.16
CA HIS A 221 -34.91 9.93 1.52
C HIS A 221 -35.82 10.95 2.20
N SER A 222 -36.34 11.93 1.47
CA SER A 222 -37.34 12.87 1.98
C SER A 222 -38.65 12.17 2.34
N SER A 223 -39.06 11.13 1.61
CA SER A 223 -40.20 10.29 2.00
C SER A 223 -39.98 9.54 3.33
N LYS A 224 -38.73 9.36 3.75
CA LYS A 224 -38.33 8.77 5.03
C LYS A 224 -38.03 9.83 6.10
N GLY A 225 -38.45 11.07 5.89
CA GLY A 225 -38.27 12.18 6.83
C GLY A 225 -36.88 12.80 6.84
N ARG A 226 -36.06 12.56 5.81
CA ARG A 226 -34.69 13.10 5.73
C ARG A 226 -34.62 14.31 4.81
N ASN A 227 -34.16 15.42 5.37
CA ASN A 227 -33.98 16.65 4.63
C ASN A 227 -32.55 16.73 4.08
N PHE A 228 -32.43 16.77 2.76
CA PHE A 228 -31.15 17.00 2.10
C PHE A 228 -31.07 18.41 1.53
N THR A 229 -29.90 19.02 1.68
CA THR A 229 -29.63 20.33 1.09
C THR A 229 -29.42 20.15 -0.42
N PRO A 230 -30.18 20.85 -1.28
CA PRO A 230 -29.95 20.84 -2.72
C PRO A 230 -28.49 21.18 -3.05
N GLY A 231 -27.88 20.41 -3.96
CA GLY A 231 -26.48 20.61 -4.38
C GLY A 231 -25.43 19.91 -3.51
N HIS A 232 -25.81 19.27 -2.40
CA HIS A 232 -24.89 18.51 -1.55
C HIS A 232 -25.17 17.00 -1.62
N ILE A 233 -24.17 16.22 -2.04
CA ILE A 233 -24.24 14.76 -2.01
C ILE A 233 -24.06 14.28 -0.58
N THR A 234 -25.15 13.80 0.03
CA THR A 234 -25.17 13.28 1.40
C THR A 234 -25.49 11.77 1.38
N ALA A 235 -24.78 11.01 2.20
CA ALA A 235 -25.10 9.60 2.40
C ALA A 235 -26.46 9.47 3.10
N GLY A 236 -27.31 8.62 2.53
CA GLY A 236 -28.61 8.29 3.08
C GLY A 236 -28.52 7.12 4.06
N LEU A 237 -27.46 7.08 4.87
CA LEU A 237 -27.33 6.09 5.94
C LEU A 237 -28.00 6.65 7.20
N THR A 238 -28.56 5.78 8.04
CA THR A 238 -29.11 6.20 9.34
C THR A 238 -28.73 5.17 10.39
N GLY A 239 -28.11 5.63 11.47
CA GLY A 239 -27.97 4.82 12.67
C GLY A 239 -29.27 4.78 13.46
N GLY A 240 -29.38 3.85 14.41
CA GLY A 240 -30.40 3.95 15.45
C GLY A 240 -30.86 2.62 16.02
N ASP A 241 -30.96 1.59 15.19
CA ASP A 241 -31.50 0.30 15.63
C ASP A 241 -30.42 -0.78 15.58
N LYS A 242 -29.96 -1.21 16.77
CA LYS A 242 -28.89 -2.20 16.96
C LYS A 242 -29.29 -3.61 16.54
N ASP A 243 -30.58 -3.86 16.33
CA ASP A 243 -31.07 -5.17 15.90
C ASP A 243 -30.70 -5.43 14.43
N PHE A 244 -30.44 -4.39 13.64
CA PHE A 244 -29.93 -4.48 12.27
C PHE A 244 -28.41 -4.49 12.23
N SER A 245 -27.79 -5.67 12.34
CA SER A 245 -26.33 -5.86 12.21
C SER A 245 -25.89 -6.21 10.78
N CYS A 246 -24.57 -6.35 10.56
CA CYS A 246 -23.99 -6.85 9.30
C CYS A 246 -24.66 -8.14 8.78
N LYS A 247 -25.23 -8.97 9.66
CA LYS A 247 -25.90 -10.25 9.31
C LYS A 247 -27.15 -10.08 8.45
N TYR A 248 -27.73 -8.87 8.44
CA TYR A 248 -28.94 -8.56 7.65
C TYR A 248 -28.62 -8.01 6.25
N ILE A 249 -27.34 -7.82 5.95
CA ILE A 249 -26.86 -7.45 4.63
C ILE A 249 -26.71 -8.75 3.84
N ASN A 250 -27.76 -9.12 3.09
CA ASN A 250 -27.72 -10.30 2.22
C ASN A 250 -26.82 -9.98 1.01
N VAL A 251 -25.52 -10.26 1.14
CA VAL A 251 -24.57 -10.28 0.02
C VAL A 251 -24.82 -11.61 -0.71
N LYS A 252 -25.74 -11.62 -1.67
CA LYS A 252 -25.86 -12.71 -2.66
C LYS A 252 -25.36 -12.22 -4.00
#